data_AF-A0A7R9T1F1-F1
#
_entry.id   AF-A0A7R9T1F1-F1
#
_cell.length_a   1.000
_cell.length_b   1.000
_cell.length_c   1.000
_cell.angle_alpha   90.00
_cell.angle_beta   90.00
_cell.angle_gamma   90.00
#
_symmetry.space_group_name_H-M   'P 1'
#
loop_
_entity.id
_entity.type
_entity.pdbx_description
1 polymer ?
#
loop_
_entity_poly.entity_id
_entity_poly.type
_entity_poly.pdbx_seq_one_letter_code
_entity_poly.pdbx_strand_id
1 'polypeptide(L)'
;TTTRDDAGRPMGTPRGKKRTATKPLFASMKSMKRARAVTTEFHGITRVLDDAKASKEAKARAKATLEAIGGRDAYQEASALTTRRHRTAKWTFSVLTKKNRRPKRGERALKTLEVGAINTDLMSA
;
A
#
# COMPACT_ATOMS: atom_id res chain seq x y z
N THR A 1 -41.53 26.33 -43.58
CA THR A 1 -41.11 24.91 -43.45
C THR A 1 -39.94 24.85 -42.49
N THR A 2 -40.15 24.17 -41.36
CA THR A 2 -39.23 23.94 -40.24
C THR A 2 -38.08 23.00 -40.59
N THR A 3 -36.97 23.12 -39.84
CA THR A 3 -35.92 22.13 -39.46
C THR A 3 -34.50 22.51 -39.89
N ARG A 4 -33.43 22.30 -39.12
CA ARG A 4 -33.17 22.02 -37.69
C ARG A 4 -31.65 22.18 -37.50
N ASP A 5 -31.28 22.45 -36.26
CA ASP A 5 -29.94 22.37 -35.67
C ASP A 5 -29.08 21.18 -36.16
N ASP A 6 -27.77 21.39 -36.34
CA ASP A 6 -26.77 20.32 -36.22
C ASP A 6 -25.74 20.69 -35.16
N ALA A 7 -26.14 20.44 -33.92
CA ALA A 7 -25.27 20.43 -32.76
C ALA A 7 -24.59 19.06 -32.63
N GLY A 8 -23.27 19.07 -32.51
CA GLY A 8 -22.55 18.10 -31.68
C GLY A 8 -22.03 16.84 -32.37
N ARG A 9 -20.74 16.85 -32.73
CA ARG A 9 -19.93 15.63 -32.68
C ARG A 9 -19.23 15.56 -31.33
N PRO A 10 -19.52 14.55 -30.47
CA PRO A 10 -18.74 14.36 -29.26
C PRO A 10 -17.34 13.85 -29.65
N MET A 11 -16.34 14.70 -29.40
CA MET A 11 -14.92 14.33 -29.41
C MET A 11 -14.73 13.10 -28.52
N GLY A 12 -14.41 11.96 -29.13
CA GLY A 12 -14.14 10.72 -28.43
C GLY A 12 -13.00 10.91 -27.42
N THR A 13 -13.30 10.72 -26.14
CA THR A 13 -12.29 10.69 -25.07
C THR A 13 -11.18 9.69 -25.43
N PRO A 14 -9.90 10.09 -25.43
CA PRO A 14 -8.82 9.14 -25.70
C PRO A 14 -8.84 8.06 -24.63
N ARG A 15 -8.93 6.80 -25.09
CA ARG A 15 -8.87 5.58 -24.27
C ARG A 15 -7.60 5.66 -23.42
N GLY A 16 -7.78 5.80 -22.10
CA GLY A 16 -6.68 5.89 -21.14
C GLY A 16 -5.71 4.71 -21.33
N LYS A 17 -4.45 5.03 -21.61
CA LYS A 17 -3.37 4.05 -21.75
C LYS A 17 -3.35 3.20 -20.49
N LYS A 18 -3.57 1.88 -20.62
CA LYS A 18 -3.49 0.93 -19.51
C LYS A 18 -2.12 1.08 -18.86
N ARG A 19 -2.09 1.69 -17.68
CA ARG A 19 -0.87 1.83 -16.88
C ARG A 19 -0.35 0.42 -16.62
N THR A 20 0.85 0.13 -17.10
CA THR A 20 1.56 -1.09 -16.74
C THR A 20 1.68 -1.10 -15.22
N ALA A 21 0.97 -2.01 -14.57
CA ALA A 21 1.04 -2.17 -13.12
C ALA A 21 2.51 -2.38 -12.74
N THR A 22 3.06 -1.47 -11.94
CA THR A 22 4.42 -1.59 -11.42
C THR A 22 4.50 -2.95 -10.72
N LYS A 23 5.45 -3.79 -11.14
CA LYS A 23 5.66 -5.07 -10.45
C LYS A 23 5.90 -4.76 -8.97
N PRO A 24 5.19 -5.41 -8.03
CA PRO A 24 5.44 -5.19 -6.63
C PRO A 24 6.91 -5.51 -6.33
N LEU A 25 7.49 -4.77 -5.38
CA LEU A 25 8.89 -4.94 -4.97
C LEU A 25 9.19 -6.37 -4.48
N PHE A 26 8.16 -7.13 -4.08
CA PHE A 26 8.25 -8.50 -3.57
C PHE A 26 7.17 -9.39 -4.18
N ALA A 27 7.37 -10.71 -4.14
CA ALA A 27 6.37 -11.66 -4.58
C ALA A 27 5.12 -11.56 -3.70
N SER A 28 3.94 -11.78 -4.29
CA SER A 28 2.68 -11.60 -3.57
C SER A 28 2.33 -12.88 -2.82
N MET A 29 2.46 -12.89 -1.50
CA MET A 29 1.85 -13.92 -0.65
C MET A 29 0.36 -14.06 -1.01
N LYS A 30 -0.13 -15.30 -1.20
CA LYS A 30 -1.49 -15.55 -1.71
C LYS A 30 -2.56 -15.66 -0.61
N SER A 31 -2.17 -16.02 0.61
CA SER A 31 -3.09 -16.30 1.71
C SER A 31 -3.11 -15.19 2.76
N MET A 32 -4.29 -14.58 2.97
CA MET A 32 -4.50 -13.56 4.01
C MET A 32 -4.31 -14.10 5.42
N LYS A 33 -4.70 -15.36 5.68
CA LYS A 33 -4.52 -15.99 6.99
C LYS A 33 -3.02 -16.09 7.32
N ARG A 34 -2.23 -16.53 6.34
CA ARG A 34 -0.77 -16.60 6.46
C ARG A 34 -0.16 -15.21 6.62
N ALA A 35 -0.59 -14.23 5.83
CA ALA A 35 -0.08 -12.87 5.92
C ALA A 35 -0.30 -12.27 7.32
N ARG A 36 -1.49 -12.44 7.91
CA ARG A 36 -1.76 -11.98 9.28
C ARG A 36 -0.90 -12.68 10.33
N ALA A 37 -0.70 -14.00 10.19
CA ALA A 37 0.15 -14.79 11.09
C ALA A 37 1.60 -14.29 11.02
N VAL A 38 2.18 -14.21 9.81
CA VAL A 38 3.55 -13.74 9.58
C VAL A 38 3.76 -12.32 10.12
N THR A 39 2.84 -11.40 9.85
CA THR A 39 2.91 -10.02 10.38
C THR A 39 2.88 -9.99 11.90
N THR A 40 2.01 -10.78 12.52
CA THR A 40 1.88 -10.85 13.99
C THR A 40 3.14 -11.42 14.62
N GLU A 41 3.63 -12.54 14.10
CA GLU A 41 4.84 -13.20 14.58
C GLU A 41 6.06 -12.29 14.40
N PHE A 42 6.20 -11.63 13.26
CA PHE A 42 7.29 -10.68 13.00
C PHE A 42 7.33 -9.55 14.04
N HIS A 43 6.19 -8.93 14.39
CA HIS A 43 6.15 -7.89 15.42
C HIS A 43 6.48 -8.42 16.82
N GLY A 44 6.07 -9.66 17.14
CA GLY A 44 6.46 -10.32 18.39
C GLY A 44 7.97 -10.53 18.46
N ILE A 45 8.56 -11.06 17.39
CA ILE A 45 10.01 -11.32 17.27
C ILE A 45 10.80 -10.02 17.35
N THR A 46 10.39 -9.00 16.60
CA THR A 46 11.11 -7.72 16.52
C THR A 46 11.16 -7.02 17.87
N ARG A 47 10.09 -7.10 18.67
CA ARG A 47 10.11 -6.59 20.06
C ARG A 47 11.19 -7.25 20.91
N VAL A 48 11.39 -8.55 20.78
CA VAL A 48 12.43 -9.29 21.52
C VAL A 48 13.83 -8.93 21.02
N LEU A 49 14.00 -8.70 19.71
CA LEU A 49 15.28 -8.29 19.13
C LEU A 49 15.68 -6.87 19.57
N ASP A 50 14.71 -5.95 19.59
CA ASP A 50 14.91 -4.54 19.91
C ASP A 50 14.94 -4.27 21.42
N ASP A 51 14.45 -5.20 22.25
CA ASP A 51 14.54 -5.06 23.69
C ASP A 51 16.00 -5.07 24.17
N ALA A 52 16.43 -3.95 24.74
CA ALA A 52 17.77 -3.78 25.30
C ALA A 52 18.05 -4.74 26.47
N LYS A 53 16.99 -5.20 27.16
CA LYS A 53 17.09 -6.09 28.33
C LYS A 53 17.02 -7.57 27.97
N ALA A 54 16.69 -7.92 26.72
CA ALA A 54 16.59 -9.32 26.32
C ALA A 54 17.96 -10.01 26.31
N SER A 55 18.00 -11.23 26.84
CA SER A 55 19.23 -12.03 26.91
C SER A 55 19.74 -12.39 25.51
N LYS A 56 21.04 -12.73 25.40
CA LYS A 56 21.65 -13.14 24.12
C LYS A 56 20.94 -14.37 23.56
N GLU A 57 20.56 -15.32 24.40
CA GLU A 57 19.85 -16.55 24.04
C GLU A 57 18.44 -16.23 23.54
N ALA A 58 17.73 -15.30 24.18
CA ALA A 58 16.42 -14.84 23.74
C ALA A 58 16.50 -14.21 22.34
N LYS A 59 17.51 -13.37 22.10
CA LYS A 59 17.77 -12.77 20.78
C LYS A 59 18.16 -13.82 19.74
N ALA A 60 18.95 -14.83 20.11
CA ALA A 60 19.31 -15.93 19.20
C ALA A 60 18.08 -16.75 18.79
N ARG A 61 17.22 -17.10 19.75
CA ARG A 61 15.93 -17.78 19.47
C ARG A 61 15.05 -16.93 18.58
N ALA A 62 14.90 -15.64 18.88
CA ALA A 62 14.11 -14.71 18.07
C ALA A 62 14.64 -14.60 16.62
N LYS A 63 15.97 -14.58 16.42
CA LYS A 63 16.58 -14.63 15.07
C LYS A 63 16.26 -15.95 14.35
N ALA A 64 16.38 -17.09 15.03
CA ALA A 64 16.05 -18.39 14.44
C ALA A 64 14.57 -18.46 14.04
N THR A 65 13.67 -17.95 14.89
CA THR A 65 12.23 -17.85 14.57
C THR A 65 11.99 -16.91 13.39
N LEU A 66 12.73 -15.79 13.29
CA LEU A 66 12.63 -14.88 12.14
C LEU A 66 12.93 -15.59 10.82
N GLU A 67 14.03 -16.37 10.77
CA GLU A 67 14.38 -17.13 9.57
C GLU A 67 13.32 -18.21 9.26
N ALA A 68 12.80 -18.89 10.29
CA ALA A 68 11.78 -19.92 10.12
C ALA A 68 10.46 -19.40 9.52
N ILE A 69 10.09 -18.14 9.78
CA ILE A 69 8.89 -17.53 9.18
C ILE A 69 9.11 -16.99 7.76
N GLY A 70 10.33 -17.14 7.22
CA GLY A 70 10.75 -16.64 5.90
C GLY A 70 11.40 -15.26 5.95
N GLY A 71 11.89 -14.86 7.12
CA GLY A 71 12.70 -13.67 7.30
C GLY A 71 11.94 -12.36 7.10
N ARG A 72 12.71 -11.30 6.82
CA ARG A 72 12.18 -9.98 6.52
C ARG A 72 11.38 -9.97 5.21
N ASP A 73 11.77 -10.78 4.24
CA ASP A 73 11.10 -10.82 2.93
C ASP A 73 9.67 -11.33 3.07
N ALA A 74 9.45 -12.44 3.79
CA ALA A 74 8.10 -12.95 4.05
C ALA A 74 7.22 -11.92 4.79
N TYR A 75 7.81 -11.13 5.69
CA TYR A 75 7.12 -10.00 6.32
C TYR A 75 6.76 -8.90 5.30
N GLN A 76 7.67 -8.51 4.41
CA GLN A 76 7.38 -7.51 3.37
C GLN A 76 6.23 -7.96 2.46
N GLU A 77 6.24 -9.23 2.03
CA GLU A 77 5.16 -9.81 1.23
C GLU A 77 3.81 -9.82 1.98
N ALA A 78 3.83 -10.26 3.25
CA ALA A 78 2.66 -10.30 4.11
C ALA A 78 2.08 -8.90 4.35
N SER A 79 2.96 -7.93 4.61
CA SER A 79 2.58 -6.55 4.89
C SER A 79 2.04 -5.85 3.64
N ALA A 80 2.63 -6.08 2.47
CA ALA A 80 2.12 -5.59 1.20
C ALA A 80 0.70 -6.12 0.93
N LEU A 81 0.47 -7.43 1.11
CA LEU A 81 -0.86 -8.03 0.92
C LEU A 81 -1.89 -7.46 1.90
N THR A 82 -1.50 -7.32 3.17
CA THR A 82 -2.40 -6.79 4.22
C THR A 82 -2.76 -5.34 3.92
N THR A 83 -1.77 -4.51 3.58
CA THR A 83 -1.92 -3.08 3.30
C THR A 83 -2.78 -2.82 2.07
N ARG A 84 -2.66 -3.62 1.00
CA ARG A 84 -3.51 -3.49 -0.21
C ARG A 84 -5.01 -3.53 0.08
N ARG A 85 -5.43 -4.17 1.16
CA ARG A 85 -6.85 -4.32 1.53
C ARG A 85 -7.31 -3.32 2.59
N HIS A 86 -6.41 -2.53 3.18
CA HIS A 86 -6.77 -1.55 4.18
C HIS A 86 -7.54 -0.37 3.56
N ARG A 87 -8.71 -0.06 4.13
CA ARG A 87 -9.53 1.10 3.79
C ARG A 87 -8.93 2.43 4.26
N THR A 88 -7.68 2.44 4.71
CA THR A 88 -6.98 3.65 5.16
C THR A 88 -6.93 4.69 4.05
N ALA A 89 -6.80 4.29 2.78
CA ALA A 89 -6.92 5.22 1.65
C ALA A 89 -8.26 6.00 1.67
N LYS A 90 -9.40 5.33 1.94
CA LYS A 90 -10.71 6.00 2.05
C LYS A 90 -10.74 6.99 3.22
N TRP A 91 -10.18 6.61 4.36
CA TRP A 91 -10.06 7.51 5.52
C TRP A 91 -9.17 8.71 5.19
N THR A 92 -7.99 8.50 4.61
CA THR A 92 -7.06 9.56 4.19
C THR A 92 -7.75 10.54 3.23
N PHE A 93 -8.44 10.05 2.20
CA PHE A 93 -9.18 10.92 1.29
C PHE A 93 -10.34 11.64 1.98
N SER A 94 -11.01 11.03 2.96
CA SER A 94 -12.03 11.71 3.77
C SER A 94 -11.44 12.86 4.57
N VAL A 95 -10.29 12.65 5.22
CA VAL A 95 -9.58 13.70 5.98
C VAL A 95 -9.11 14.82 5.06
N LEU A 96 -8.50 14.50 3.90
CA LEU A 96 -8.07 15.50 2.93
C LEU A 96 -9.25 16.32 2.38
N THR A 97 -10.40 15.69 2.18
CA THR A 97 -11.63 16.38 1.75
C THR A 97 -12.13 17.32 2.84
N LYS A 98 -12.20 16.88 4.09
CA LYS A 98 -12.60 17.71 5.24
C LYS A 98 -11.70 18.93 5.44
N LYS A 99 -10.39 18.78 5.16
CA LYS A 99 -9.41 19.88 5.24
C LYS A 99 -9.34 20.75 3.97
N ASN A 100 -10.18 20.47 2.97
CA ASN A 100 -10.14 21.13 1.65
C ASN A 100 -8.75 21.08 0.98
N ARG A 101 -8.03 19.97 1.17
CA ARG A 101 -6.68 19.72 0.63
C ARG A 101 -6.66 18.69 -0.49
N ARG A 102 -7.78 18.02 -0.78
CA ARG A 102 -7.85 17.03 -1.84
C ARG A 102 -7.80 17.73 -3.22
N PRO A 103 -6.81 17.44 -4.08
CA PRO A 103 -6.75 18.03 -5.41
C PRO A 103 -8.00 17.68 -6.22
N LYS A 104 -8.54 18.67 -6.93
CA LYS A 104 -9.62 18.45 -7.91
C LYS A 104 -9.05 17.88 -9.21
N ARG A 105 -9.95 17.43 -10.10
CA ARG A 105 -9.56 16.94 -11.43
C ARG A 105 -8.83 18.05 -12.19
N GLY A 106 -7.60 17.77 -12.63
CA GLY A 106 -6.76 18.72 -13.37
C GLY A 106 -5.87 19.60 -12.49
N GLU A 107 -6.05 19.58 -11.16
CA GLU A 107 -5.14 20.26 -10.23
C GLU A 107 -3.87 19.43 -10.00
N ARG A 108 -2.77 20.11 -9.67
CA ARG A 108 -1.50 19.45 -9.37
C ARG A 108 -1.64 18.55 -8.14
N ALA A 109 -1.11 17.32 -8.24
CA ALA A 109 -1.05 16.40 -7.12
C ALA A 109 -0.34 17.02 -5.90
N LEU A 110 -0.75 16.60 -4.70
CA LEU A 110 -0.09 17.04 -3.47
C LEU A 110 1.36 16.57 -3.46
N LYS A 111 2.28 17.43 -3.03
CA LYS A 111 3.61 17.00 -2.64
C LYS A 111 3.47 16.25 -1.32
N THR A 112 3.52 14.93 -1.36
CA THR A 112 3.39 14.05 -0.20
C THR A 112 4.75 13.50 0.20
N LEU A 113 4.95 13.34 1.51
CA LEU A 113 5.99 12.48 2.06
C LEU A 113 5.26 11.31 2.73
N GLU A 114 5.57 10.11 2.29
CA GLU A 114 5.06 8.89 2.89
C GLU A 114 6.11 8.30 3.81
N VAL A 115 5.76 8.18 5.09
CA VAL A 115 6.63 7.59 6.10
C VAL A 115 6.07 6.21 6.45
N GLY A 116 6.89 5.17 6.32
CA GLY A 116 6.50 3.79 6.62
C GLY A 116 5.59 3.13 5.58
N ALA A 117 5.48 3.70 4.36
CA ALA A 117 4.76 3.05 3.27
C ALA A 117 5.60 1.89 2.70
N ILE A 118 5.12 0.66 2.91
CA ILE A 118 5.73 -0.56 2.33
C ILE A 118 5.42 -0.66 0.82
N ASN A 119 4.38 0.04 0.35
CA ASN A 119 4.07 0.17 -1.07
C ASN A 119 4.20 1.64 -1.50
N THR A 120 4.87 1.89 -2.60
CA THR A 120 4.91 3.20 -3.28
C THR A 120 3.60 3.52 -4.03
N ASP A 121 2.48 2.87 -3.68
CA ASP A 121 1.24 2.91 -4.46
C ASP A 121 0.67 4.34 -4.56
N LEU A 122 0.85 5.15 -3.52
CA LEU A 122 0.41 6.54 -3.44
C LEU A 122 1.27 7.50 -4.29
N MET A 123 2.52 7.16 -4.58
CA MET A 123 3.40 7.93 -5.50
C MET A 123 3.02 7.75 -6.98
N SER A 124 2.13 6.80 -7.27
CA SER A 124 1.67 6.52 -8.61
C SER A 124 0.29 7.13 -8.91
N ALA A 125 -0.36 7.79 -7.94
CA ALA A 125 -1.71 8.33 -8.10
C ALA A 125 -1.75 9.63 -8.92
#